data_AF-A0A966FQT4-F1
#
_entry.id   AF-A0A966FQT4-F1
#
_cell.length_a   1.000
_cell.length_b   1.000
_cell.length_c   1.000
_cell.angle_alpha   90.00
_cell.angle_beta   90.00
_cell.angle_gamma   90.00
#
_symmetry.space_group_name_H-M   'P 1'
#
loop_
_entity.id
_entity.type
_entity.pdbx_description
1 polymer ?
#
loop_
_entity_poly.entity_id
_entity_poly.type
_entity_poly.pdbx_seq_one_letter_code
_entity_poly.pdbx_strand_id
1 'polypeptide(L)'
;MKKLFFSVDAHGANFVWRKWLSAVNMYHADILILSGDLTGKVFVPIIKQNDGTWKYSYFGTTFTLKNEDEVKAAIDRLDNAAIYPFLATGAEVSELQKDEKKLQDLMNKLIWDRLDQWLKMLIKAVDTSKVMTIVMPGNDDFFIFDDL
;
A
#
# COMPACT_ATOMS: atom_id res chain seq x y z
N MET A 1 -20.48 -8.93 26.76
CA MET A 1 -20.35 -9.75 25.54
C MET A 1 -19.19 -9.16 24.73
N LYS A 2 -18.25 -9.98 24.26
CA LYS A 2 -17.12 -9.51 23.43
C LYS A 2 -17.58 -9.26 21.99
N LYS A 3 -17.11 -8.18 21.37
CA LYS A 3 -17.43 -7.84 19.96
C LYS A 3 -16.23 -8.07 19.05
N LEU A 4 -16.44 -8.85 18.00
CA LEU A 4 -15.46 -9.15 16.96
C LEU A 4 -15.82 -8.39 15.68
N PHE A 5 -14.84 -7.69 15.11
CA PHE A 5 -14.93 -7.14 13.76
C PHE A 5 -13.93 -7.88 12.87
N PHE A 6 -14.45 -8.59 11.87
CA PHE A 6 -13.70 -9.42 10.93
C PHE A 6 -13.81 -8.84 9.52
N SER A 7 -12.69 -8.77 8.80
CA SER A 7 -12.61 -8.26 7.44
C SER A 7 -11.54 -9.02 6.67
N VAL A 8 -11.64 -9.00 5.35
CA VAL A 8 -10.67 -9.65 4.47
C VAL A 8 -10.27 -8.78 3.29
N ASP A 9 -9.15 -9.13 2.66
CA ASP A 9 -8.74 -8.67 1.32
C ASP A 9 -8.59 -7.14 1.19
N ALA A 10 -7.65 -6.58 1.93
CA ALA A 10 -7.36 -5.14 1.88
C ALA A 10 -6.61 -4.72 0.60
N HIS A 11 -5.96 -5.66 -0.09
CA HIS A 11 -5.24 -5.50 -1.35
C HIS A 11 -4.27 -4.31 -1.37
N GLY A 12 -3.62 -3.99 -0.25
CA GLY A 12 -2.67 -2.89 -0.16
C GLY A 12 -3.29 -1.49 -0.24
N ALA A 13 -4.62 -1.35 -0.08
CA ALA A 13 -5.29 -0.06 -0.12
C ALA A 13 -5.26 0.67 1.23
N ASN A 14 -4.54 1.80 1.29
CA ASN A 14 -4.45 2.62 2.50
C ASN A 14 -5.84 3.08 3.01
N PHE A 15 -6.79 3.29 2.10
CA PHE A 15 -8.15 3.68 2.45
C PHE A 15 -8.91 2.58 3.21
N VAL A 16 -8.79 1.32 2.77
CA VAL A 16 -9.43 0.18 3.44
C VAL A 16 -8.80 -0.04 4.81
N TRP A 17 -7.46 0.04 4.90
CA TRP A 17 -6.75 -0.05 6.17
C TRP A 17 -7.24 0.98 7.19
N ARG A 18 -7.34 2.26 6.81
CA ARG A 18 -7.85 3.32 7.71
C ARG A 18 -9.29 3.09 8.16
N LYS A 19 -10.16 2.60 7.28
CA LYS A 19 -11.53 2.24 7.64
C LYS A 19 -11.57 1.09 8.64
N TRP A 20 -10.76 0.07 8.41
CA TRP A 20 -10.66 -1.07 9.32
C TRP A 20 -10.17 -0.66 10.70
N LEU A 21 -9.13 0.19 10.80
CA LEU A 21 -8.70 0.76 12.09
C LEU A 21 -9.82 1.55 12.80
N SER A 22 -10.61 2.30 12.03
CA SER A 22 -11.73 3.09 12.58
C SER A 22 -12.87 2.23 13.13
N ALA A 23 -12.95 0.95 12.73
CA ALA A 23 -13.99 0.02 13.17
C ALA A 23 -13.97 -0.22 14.69
N VAL A 24 -12.80 -0.11 15.33
CA VAL A 24 -12.67 -0.22 16.80
C VAL A 24 -13.57 0.79 17.50
N ASN A 25 -13.48 2.06 17.10
CA ASN A 25 -14.26 3.14 17.71
C ASN A 25 -15.72 3.12 17.24
N MET A 26 -15.96 2.82 15.97
CA MET A 26 -17.29 2.85 15.37
C MET A 26 -18.21 1.74 15.91
N TYR A 27 -17.67 0.53 16.12
CA TYR A 27 -18.45 -0.63 16.55
C TYR A 27 -18.19 -1.04 18.01
N HIS A 28 -17.25 -0.35 18.68
CA HIS A 28 -16.74 -0.72 20.00
C HIS A 28 -16.22 -2.16 20.03
N ALA A 29 -15.40 -2.51 19.04
CA ALA A 29 -14.86 -3.86 18.89
C ALA A 29 -13.80 -4.14 19.96
N ASP A 30 -13.88 -5.31 20.59
CA ASP A 30 -12.86 -5.84 21.50
C ASP A 30 -11.78 -6.64 20.75
N ILE A 31 -12.13 -7.15 19.57
CA ILE A 31 -11.27 -7.97 18.72
C ILE A 31 -11.39 -7.45 17.29
N LEU A 32 -10.25 -7.22 16.66
CA LEU A 32 -10.13 -6.68 15.31
C LEU A 32 -9.27 -7.64 14.47
N ILE A 33 -9.84 -8.22 13.42
CA ILE A 33 -9.15 -9.18 12.55
C ILE A 33 -9.20 -8.70 11.10
N LEU A 34 -8.05 -8.69 10.44
CA LEU A 34 -7.91 -8.56 8.99
C LEU A 34 -7.10 -9.75 8.48
N SER A 35 -7.67 -10.53 7.56
CA SER A 35 -7.01 -11.70 6.99
C SER A 35 -7.18 -11.75 5.48
N GLY A 36 -6.26 -12.38 4.76
CA GLY A 36 -6.39 -12.49 3.31
C GLY A 36 -5.86 -11.26 2.58
N ASP A 37 -5.33 -11.51 1.38
CA ASP A 37 -4.72 -10.61 0.41
C ASP A 37 -4.45 -9.19 0.93
N LEU A 38 -3.38 -9.05 1.71
CA LEU A 38 -2.96 -7.78 2.28
C LEU A 38 -2.27 -6.88 1.26
N THR A 39 -1.68 -7.44 0.22
CA THR A 39 -0.86 -6.73 -0.76
C THR A 39 -1.61 -6.42 -2.04
N GLY A 40 -1.28 -5.27 -2.63
CA GLY A 40 -1.72 -4.93 -3.97
C GLY A 40 -0.86 -5.64 -5.02
N LYS A 41 -1.32 -5.68 -6.26
CA LYS A 41 -0.60 -6.32 -7.38
C LYS A 41 -0.11 -5.32 -8.44
N VAL A 42 -0.37 -4.02 -8.24
CA VAL A 42 -0.16 -2.98 -9.24
C VAL A 42 0.93 -2.01 -8.79
N PHE A 43 1.99 -1.89 -9.58
CA PHE A 43 3.11 -0.99 -9.36
C PHE A 43 3.16 0.03 -10.49
N VAL A 44 3.15 1.32 -10.17
CA VAL A 44 3.04 2.39 -11.17
C VAL A 44 4.23 3.35 -11.04
N PRO A 45 5.12 3.40 -12.05
CA PRO A 45 6.15 4.42 -12.07
C PRO A 45 5.54 5.80 -12.37
N ILE A 46 5.89 6.78 -11.56
CA ILE A 46 5.68 8.21 -11.81
C ILE A 46 7.00 8.76 -12.37
N ILE A 47 7.04 8.91 -13.69
CA ILE A 47 8.26 9.13 -14.46
C ILE A 47 8.54 10.62 -14.63
N LYS A 48 9.66 11.09 -14.08
CA LYS A 48 10.15 12.47 -14.29
C LYS A 48 10.59 12.66 -15.75
N GLN A 49 10.12 13.73 -16.36
CA GLN A 49 10.38 14.13 -17.75
C GLN A 49 11.50 15.18 -17.81
N ASN A 50 12.08 15.35 -19.00
CA ASN A 50 13.15 16.33 -19.23
C ASN A 50 12.67 17.79 -19.11
N ASP A 51 11.37 18.06 -19.30
CA ASP A 51 10.76 19.37 -19.16
C ASP A 51 10.39 19.74 -17.70
N GLY A 52 10.76 18.87 -16.75
CA GLY A 52 10.49 19.05 -15.32
C GLY A 52 9.11 18.56 -14.88
N THR A 53 8.25 18.08 -15.79
CA THR A 53 6.97 17.45 -15.44
C THR A 53 7.15 15.99 -15.04
N TRP A 54 6.09 15.36 -14.53
CA TRP A 54 6.03 13.91 -14.29
C TRP A 54 4.87 13.30 -15.06
N LYS A 55 5.00 12.04 -15.46
CA LYS A 55 3.93 11.28 -16.12
C LYS A 55 3.77 9.91 -15.50
N TYR A 56 2.53 9.46 -15.37
CA TYR A 56 2.22 8.07 -15.06
C TYR A 56 1.03 7.60 -15.88
N SER A 57 0.97 6.30 -16.14
CA SER A 57 -0.13 5.67 -16.86
C SER A 57 -0.84 4.68 -15.97
N TYR A 58 -2.16 4.79 -15.90
CA TYR A 58 -3.01 3.92 -15.09
C TYR A 58 -4.35 3.72 -15.79
N PHE A 59 -4.77 2.46 -15.95
CA PHE A 59 -6.01 2.07 -16.66
C PHE A 59 -6.15 2.74 -18.03
N GLY A 60 -5.11 2.70 -18.86
CA GLY A 60 -5.12 3.26 -20.22
C GLY A 60 -5.11 4.79 -20.29
N THR A 61 -5.14 5.48 -19.15
CA THR A 61 -5.07 6.95 -19.09
C THR A 61 -3.66 7.39 -18.68
N THR A 62 -3.09 8.33 -19.43
CA THR A 62 -1.82 8.97 -19.07
C THR A 62 -2.10 10.30 -18.37
N PHE A 63 -1.55 10.48 -17.18
CA PHE A 63 -1.64 11.70 -16.40
C PHE A 63 -0.32 12.45 -16.50
N THR A 64 -0.38 13.79 -16.61
CA THR A 64 0.79 14.66 -16.58
C THR A 64 0.68 15.58 -15.36
N LEU A 65 1.71 15.59 -14.53
CA LEU A 65 1.80 16.33 -13.27
C LEU A 65 2.85 17.43 -13.42
N LYS A 66 2.50 18.65 -13.04
CA LYS A 66 3.29 19.84 -13.34
C LYS A 66 4.20 20.29 -12.22
N ASN A 67 3.96 19.83 -11.00
CA ASN A 67 4.68 20.24 -9.80
C ASN A 67 4.64 19.13 -8.73
N GLU A 68 5.42 19.31 -7.67
CA GLU A 68 5.54 18.33 -6.60
C GLU A 68 4.24 18.11 -5.81
N ASP A 69 3.36 19.10 -5.72
CA ASP A 69 2.10 18.95 -4.99
C ASP A 69 1.10 18.07 -5.76
N GLU A 70 1.07 18.19 -7.09
CA GLU A 70 0.36 17.26 -7.97
C GLU A 70 0.93 15.84 -7.89
N VAL A 71 2.26 15.70 -7.73
CA VAL A 71 2.91 14.40 -7.48
C VAL A 71 2.46 13.80 -6.17
N LYS A 72 2.49 14.56 -5.07
CA LYS A 72 2.03 14.09 -3.75
C LYS A 72 0.56 13.69 -3.78
N ALA A 73 -0.29 14.48 -4.42
CA ALA A 73 -1.71 14.17 -4.57
C ALA A 73 -1.96 12.90 -5.40
N ALA A 74 -1.18 12.70 -6.47
CA ALA A 74 -1.25 11.48 -7.26
C ALA A 74 -0.82 10.24 -6.46
N ILE A 75 0.28 10.35 -5.70
CA ILE A 75 0.75 9.27 -4.82
C ILE A 75 -0.33 8.90 -3.81
N ASP A 76 -0.89 9.86 -3.07
CA ASP A 76 -1.96 9.59 -2.10
C ASP A 76 -3.18 8.92 -2.76
N ARG A 77 -3.60 9.40 -3.94
CA ARG A 77 -4.70 8.78 -4.69
C ARG A 77 -4.40 7.32 -5.04
N LEU A 78 -3.19 7.03 -5.51
CA LEU A 78 -2.79 5.68 -5.93
C LEU A 78 -2.65 4.74 -4.73
N ASP A 79 -2.01 5.19 -3.65
CA ASP A 79 -1.88 4.46 -2.39
C ASP A 79 -3.25 4.09 -1.79
N ASN A 80 -4.21 5.01 -1.87
CA ASN A 80 -5.58 4.78 -1.41
C ASN A 80 -6.35 3.79 -2.28
N ALA A 81 -5.87 3.51 -3.49
CA ALA A 81 -6.49 2.64 -4.48
C ALA A 81 -5.70 1.34 -4.74
N ALA A 82 -5.00 0.79 -3.73
CA ALA A 82 -4.30 -0.49 -3.80
C ALA A 82 -3.09 -0.53 -4.77
N ILE A 83 -2.53 0.63 -5.13
CA ILE A 83 -1.43 0.72 -6.09
C ILE A 83 -0.16 1.15 -5.36
N TYR A 84 0.99 0.62 -5.76
CA TYR A 84 2.31 1.04 -5.30
C TYR A 84 2.92 2.05 -6.29
N PRO A 85 2.72 3.36 -6.08
CA PRO A 85 3.42 4.37 -6.86
C PRO A 85 4.89 4.44 -6.47
N PHE A 86 5.77 4.70 -7.42
CA PHE A 86 7.18 5.01 -7.14
C PHE A 86 7.71 6.05 -8.13
N LEU A 87 8.57 6.94 -7.65
CA LEU A 87 9.21 7.94 -8.51
C LEU A 87 10.39 7.30 -9.24
N ALA A 88 10.50 7.58 -10.54
CA ALA A 88 11.61 7.11 -11.36
C ALA A 88 11.86 8.07 -12.53
N THR A 89 12.99 7.89 -13.19
CA THR A 89 13.33 8.46 -14.49
C THR A 89 13.07 7.42 -15.59
N GLY A 90 13.00 7.86 -16.86
CA GLY A 90 12.87 6.94 -17.98
C GLY A 90 14.02 5.93 -18.09
N ALA A 91 15.23 6.34 -17.67
CA ALA A 91 16.40 5.46 -17.62
C ALA A 91 16.25 4.37 -16.56
N GLU A 92 15.85 4.73 -15.33
CA GLU A 92 15.61 3.77 -14.24
C GLU A 92 14.49 2.78 -14.59
N VAL A 93 13.40 3.24 -15.21
CA VAL A 93 12.34 2.33 -15.70
C VAL A 93 12.88 1.36 -16.74
N SER A 94 13.70 1.84 -17.68
CA SER A 94 14.33 0.99 -18.70
C SER A 94 15.32 -0.02 -18.12
N GLU A 95 15.97 0.31 -17.00
CA GLU A 95 16.85 -0.58 -16.26
C GLU A 95 16.05 -1.66 -15.52
N LEU A 96 15.00 -1.27 -14.80
CA LEU A 96 14.09 -2.19 -14.11
C LEU A 96 13.44 -3.20 -15.08
N GLN A 97 13.13 -2.78 -16.31
CA GLN A 97 12.60 -3.68 -17.35
C GLN A 97 13.58 -4.75 -17.82
N LYS A 98 14.89 -4.55 -17.62
CA LYS A 98 15.96 -5.45 -18.08
C LYS A 98 16.54 -6.30 -16.96
N ASP A 99 16.27 -5.95 -15.71
CA ASP A 99 16.83 -6.58 -14.52
C ASP A 99 15.69 -7.04 -13.60
N GLU A 100 15.27 -8.29 -13.78
CA GLU A 100 14.19 -8.91 -13.01
C GLU A 100 14.48 -8.88 -11.50
N LYS A 101 15.74 -9.08 -11.11
CA LYS A 101 16.11 -9.06 -9.70
C LYS A 101 15.91 -7.68 -9.09
N LYS A 102 16.37 -6.62 -9.76
CA LYS A 102 16.14 -5.24 -9.30
C LYS A 102 14.66 -4.88 -9.22
N LEU A 103 13.87 -5.35 -10.19
CA LEU A 103 12.42 -5.15 -10.16
C LEU A 103 11.78 -5.85 -8.95
N GLN A 104 12.15 -7.10 -8.68
CA GLN A 104 11.67 -7.84 -7.51
C GLN A 104 12.10 -7.18 -6.19
N ASP A 105 13.36 -6.75 -6.09
CA ASP A 105 13.87 -6.05 -4.90
C ASP A 105 13.10 -4.73 -4.65
N LEU A 106 12.78 -3.98 -5.71
CA LEU A 106 11.96 -2.78 -5.61
C LEU A 106 10.52 -3.10 -5.18
N MET A 107 9.88 -4.09 -5.80
CA MET A 107 8.52 -4.50 -5.43
C MET A 107 8.45 -4.91 -3.96
N ASN A 108 9.39 -5.75 -3.54
CA ASN A 108 9.52 -6.19 -2.16
C ASN A 108 9.69 -5.02 -1.19
N LYS A 109 10.55 -4.06 -1.54
CA LYS A 109 10.72 -2.85 -0.75
C LYS A 109 9.42 -2.05 -0.62
N LEU A 110 8.69 -1.84 -1.71
CA LEU A 110 7.44 -1.05 -1.69
C LEU A 110 6.34 -1.73 -0.87
N ILE A 111 6.26 -3.06 -0.94
CA ILE A 111 5.34 -3.86 -0.12
C ILE A 111 5.70 -3.71 1.36
N TRP A 112 6.98 -3.85 1.71
CA TRP A 112 7.46 -3.67 3.09
C TRP A 112 7.19 -2.29 3.64
N ASP A 113 7.55 -1.25 2.89
CA ASP A 113 7.39 0.13 3.32
C ASP A 113 5.90 0.43 3.60
N ARG A 114 4.98 -0.14 2.82
CA ARG A 114 3.54 -0.05 3.08
C ARG A 114 3.10 -0.79 4.34
N LEU A 115 3.54 -2.03 4.54
CA LEU A 115 3.17 -2.79 5.73
C LEU A 115 3.71 -2.12 7.01
N ASP A 116 4.96 -1.64 6.99
CA ASP A 116 5.56 -0.89 8.09
C ASP A 116 4.75 0.39 8.40
N GLN A 117 4.36 1.14 7.36
CA GLN A 117 3.45 2.28 7.51
C GLN A 117 2.12 1.87 8.17
N TRP A 118 1.53 0.76 7.71
CA TRP A 118 0.26 0.25 8.23
C TRP A 118 0.34 -0.15 9.70
N LEU A 119 1.38 -0.89 10.09
CA LEU A 119 1.61 -1.29 11.47
C LEU A 119 1.83 -0.07 12.37
N LYS A 120 2.57 0.95 11.90
CA LYS A 120 2.71 2.25 12.60
C LYS A 120 1.38 2.97 12.79
N MET A 121 0.50 2.92 11.79
CA MET A 121 -0.86 3.48 11.90
C MET A 121 -1.71 2.72 12.92
N LEU A 122 -1.60 1.39 12.94
CA LEU A 122 -2.33 0.51 13.85
C LEU A 122 -1.95 0.80 15.30
N ILE A 123 -0.67 0.77 15.65
CA ILE A 123 -0.21 1.01 17.03
C ILE A 123 -0.54 2.43 17.52
N LYS A 124 -0.69 3.40 16.59
CA LYS A 124 -1.08 4.76 16.91
C LYS A 124 -2.60 4.89 17.13
N ALA A 125 -3.40 4.14 16.37
CA ALA A 125 -4.86 4.26 16.37
C ALA A 125 -5.56 3.32 17.36
N VAL A 126 -4.94 2.18 17.69
CA VAL A 126 -5.55 1.10 18.47
C VAL A 126 -4.68 0.79 19.68
N ASP A 127 -5.28 0.81 20.87
CA ASP A 127 -4.64 0.31 22.10
C ASP A 127 -4.67 -1.23 22.09
N THR A 128 -3.61 -1.82 21.53
CA THR A 128 -3.48 -3.28 21.36
C THR A 128 -3.37 -4.04 22.69
N SER A 129 -3.19 -3.35 23.82
CA SER A 129 -3.29 -3.98 25.15
C SER A 129 -4.74 -4.25 25.57
N LYS A 130 -5.70 -3.57 24.96
CA LYS A 130 -7.14 -3.69 25.24
C LYS A 130 -7.92 -4.36 24.11
N VAL A 131 -7.50 -4.13 22.87
CA VAL A 131 -8.13 -4.67 21.67
C VAL A 131 -7.23 -5.73 21.06
N MET A 132 -7.68 -6.98 21.08
CA MET A 132 -6.95 -8.06 20.41
C MET A 132 -6.94 -7.79 18.91
N THR A 133 -5.77 -7.57 18.35
CA THR A 133 -5.63 -7.19 16.94
C THR A 133 -4.83 -8.24 16.20
N ILE A 134 -5.40 -8.81 15.14
CA ILE A 134 -4.78 -9.87 14.33
C ILE A 134 -4.79 -9.41 12.88
N VAL A 135 -3.61 -9.47 12.25
CA VAL A 135 -3.42 -9.19 10.83
C VAL A 135 -2.64 -10.35 10.25
N MET A 136 -3.13 -10.97 9.18
CA MET A 136 -2.46 -12.10 8.55
C MET A 136 -2.54 -12.03 7.03
N PRO A 137 -1.47 -12.39 6.32
CA PRO A 137 -1.48 -12.48 4.86
C PRO A 137 -2.41 -13.61 4.37
N GLY A 138 -2.79 -13.54 3.09
CA GLY A 138 -3.51 -14.56 2.34
C GLY A 138 -2.58 -15.42 1.48
N ASN A 139 -3.18 -16.36 0.75
CA ASN A 139 -2.46 -17.26 -0.17
C ASN A 139 -1.87 -16.56 -1.40
N ASP A 140 -2.40 -15.39 -1.75
CA ASP A 140 -2.04 -14.64 -2.95
C ASP A 140 -1.10 -13.45 -2.64
N ASP A 141 -0.69 -13.32 -1.37
CA ASP A 141 0.30 -12.36 -0.94
C ASP A 141 1.72 -12.77 -1.34
N PHE A 142 2.59 -11.78 -1.48
CA PHE A 142 4.00 -12.02 -1.75
C PHE A 142 4.62 -12.79 -0.57
N PHE A 143 5.47 -13.78 -0.89
CA PHE A 143 6.24 -14.60 0.07
C PHE A 143 7.16 -13.82 1.00
N ILE A 144 7.26 -12.52 0.77
CA ILE A 144 8.05 -11.61 1.59
C ILE A 144 7.69 -11.68 3.08
N PHE A 145 6.46 -12.06 3.42
CA PHE A 145 6.02 -12.18 4.81
C PHE A 145 6.39 -13.49 5.49
N ASP A 146 6.91 -14.49 4.77
CA ASP A 146 7.20 -15.81 5.33
C ASP A 146 8.45 -15.82 6.21
N ASP A 147 9.36 -14.86 6.00
CA ASP A 147 10.61 -14.72 6.73
C ASP A 147 10.51 -13.71 7.92
N LEU A 148 9.29 -13.30 8.30
CA LEU A 148 9.02 -12.39 9.45
C LEU A 148 9.16 -13.06 10.82
#